data_AF-A0A960G9I9-F1
#
_entry.id   AF-A0A960G9I9-F1
#
_cell.length_a   1.000
_cell.length_b   1.000
_cell.length_c   1.000
_cell.angle_alpha   90.00
_cell.angle_beta   90.00
_cell.angle_gamma   90.00
#
_symmetry.space_group_name_H-M   'P 1'
#
loop_
_entity.id
_entity.type
_entity.pdbx_description
1 polymer ?
#
loop_
_entity_poly.entity_id
_entity_poly.type
_entity_poly.pdbx_seq_one_letter_code
_entity_poly.pdbx_strand_id
1 'polypeptide(L)'
;WDLIIGGVERATGFSELIDPVIQRERLVAQSLQAAAGDPEAMQLDEDFLAALEFGAPPMGGMGLGMDRLMMLLTGHGIRETILFPLLKPHA
;
A
#
# COMPACT_ATOMS: atom_id res chain seq x y z
N TRP A 1 -3.43 11.29 2.14
CA TRP A 1 -2.39 12.32 2.09
C TRP A 1 -1.14 11.68 1.55
N ASP A 2 -0.44 12.38 0.66
CA ASP A 2 0.80 11.88 0.07
C ASP A 2 1.93 12.87 0.32
N LEU A 3 3.02 12.38 0.90
CA LEU A 3 4.25 13.13 1.07
C LEU A 3 5.05 13.09 -0.23
N ILE A 4 5.07 14.21 -0.95
CA ILE A 4 5.82 14.35 -2.20
C ILE A 4 7.10 15.13 -1.94
N ILE A 5 8.25 14.53 -2.27
CA ILE A 5 9.56 15.21 -2.21
C ILE A 5 10.31 14.94 -3.50
N GLY A 6 10.74 16.02 -4.17
CA GLY A 6 11.42 15.93 -5.47
C GLY A 6 10.54 15.33 -6.57
N GLY A 7 9.24 15.63 -6.56
CA GLY A 7 8.28 15.14 -7.55
C GLY A 7 7.89 13.66 -7.45
N VAL A 8 8.32 12.96 -6.39
CA VAL A 8 8.05 11.54 -6.16
C VAL A 8 7.42 11.35 -4.78
N GLU A 9 6.42 10.48 -4.70
CA GLU A 9 5.78 10.04 -3.47
C GLU A 9 6.76 9.27 -2.57
N ARG A 10 6.86 9.67 -1.31
CA ARG A 10 7.74 9.07 -0.31
C ARG A 10 6.98 8.32 0.77
N ALA A 11 5.82 8.84 1.14
CA ALA A 11 4.93 8.22 2.11
C ALA A 11 3.47 8.52 1.79
N THR A 12 2.59 7.60 2.14
CA THR A 12 1.14 7.77 2.08
C THR A 12 0.60 7.63 3.48
N GLY A 13 -0.35 8.47 3.86
CA GLY A 13 -1.02 8.40 5.15
C GLY A 13 -2.49 8.80 5.06
N PHE A 14 -3.32 8.14 5.86
CA PHE A 14 -4.77 8.35 5.87
C PHE A 14 -5.35 8.05 7.26
N SER A 15 -6.50 8.64 7.53
CA SER A 15 -7.38 8.13 8.58
C SER A 15 -7.97 6.81 8.08
N GLU A 16 -7.88 5.78 8.90
CA GLU A 16 -8.33 4.45 8.55
C GLU A 16 -9.85 4.42 8.40
N LEU A 17 -10.33 3.69 7.38
CA LEU A 17 -11.75 3.40 7.26
C LEU A 17 -12.08 2.25 8.21
N ILE A 18 -12.64 2.60 9.37
CA ILE A 18 -12.97 1.64 10.42
C ILE A 18 -14.42 1.14 10.37
N ASP A 19 -15.27 1.71 9.50
CA ASP A 19 -16.66 1.27 9.34
C ASP A 19 -16.69 -0.02 8.51
N PRO A 20 -17.07 -1.18 9.10
CA PRO A 20 -17.03 -2.46 8.41
C PRO A 20 -18.05 -2.55 7.26
N VAL A 21 -19.16 -1.81 7.33
CA VAL A 21 -20.19 -1.82 6.28
C VAL A 21 -19.64 -1.12 5.03
N ILE A 22 -19.09 0.08 5.20
CA ILE A 22 -18.50 0.84 4.08
C ILE A 22 -17.26 0.12 3.56
N GLN A 23 -16.45 -0.47 4.44
CA GLN A 23 -15.27 -1.24 4.02
C GLN A 23 -15.67 -2.46 3.17
N ARG A 24 -16.73 -3.19 3.55
CA ARG A 24 -17.27 -4.31 2.77
C ARG A 24 -17.73 -3.87 1.38
N GLU A 25 -18.49 -2.78 1.29
CA GLU A 25 -18.94 -2.25 -0.01
C GLU A 25 -17.77 -1.96 -0.95
N ARG A 26 -16.68 -1.38 -0.42
CA ARG A 26 -15.47 -1.08 -1.20
C ARG A 26 -14.73 -2.34 -1.64
N LEU A 27 -14.54 -3.31 -0.74
CA LEU A 27 -13.86 -4.55 -1.08
C LEU A 27 -14.65 -5.41 -2.06
N VAL A 28 -15.98 -5.42 -1.99
CA VAL A 28 -16.83 -6.08 -2.98
C VAL A 28 -16.68 -5.41 -4.35
N ALA A 29 -16.69 -4.07 -4.42
CA ALA A 29 -16.47 -3.34 -5.67
C ALA A 29 -15.09 -3.63 -6.28
N GLN A 30 -14.04 -3.69 -5.44
CA GLN A 30 -12.68 -4.07 -5.87
C GLN A 30 -12.63 -5.53 -6.35
N SER A 31 -13.27 -6.47 -5.65
CA SER A 31 -13.32 -7.87 -6.05
C SER A 31 -14.02 -8.07 -7.41
N LEU A 32 -15.06 -7.27 -7.70
CA LEU A 32 -15.69 -7.26 -9.02
C LEU A 32 -14.74 -6.71 -10.11
N GLN A 33 -13.91 -5.72 -9.80
CA GLN A 33 -12.87 -5.23 -10.72
C GLN A 33 -11.80 -6.31 -10.98
N ALA A 34 -11.39 -7.02 -9.93
CA ALA A 34 -10.48 -8.15 -10.06
C ALA A 34 -11.06 -9.26 -10.95
N ALA A 35 -12.34 -9.61 -10.77
CA ALA A 35 -13.05 -10.58 -11.62
C ALA A 35 -13.17 -10.11 -13.08
N ALA A 36 -13.18 -8.80 -13.31
CA ALA A 36 -13.14 -8.18 -14.65
C ALA A 36 -11.73 -8.14 -15.27
N GLY A 37 -10.71 -8.63 -14.56
CA GLY A 37 -9.34 -8.80 -15.07
C GLY A 37 -8.34 -7.74 -14.61
N ASP A 38 -8.66 -6.91 -13.61
CA ASP A 38 -7.68 -5.99 -13.01
C ASP A 38 -6.78 -6.74 -12.00
N PRO A 39 -5.47 -6.93 -12.30
CA PRO A 39 -4.56 -7.67 -11.41
C PRO A 39 -4.16 -6.88 -10.16
N GLU A 40 -4.36 -5.57 -10.12
CA GLU A 40 -4.00 -4.71 -8.97
C GLU A 40 -5.19 -4.49 -8.02
N ALA A 41 -6.40 -4.89 -8.42
CA ALA A 41 -7.60 -4.73 -7.61
C ALA A 41 -7.59 -5.65 -6.37
N MET A 42 -8.09 -5.10 -5.26
CA MET A 42 -8.09 -5.81 -3.98
C MET A 42 -9.10 -6.97 -3.96
N GLN A 43 -8.77 -8.02 -3.22
CA GLN A 43 -9.68 -9.13 -2.95
C GLN A 43 -10.59 -8.81 -1.75
N LEU A 44 -11.72 -9.52 -1.66
CA LEU A 44 -12.56 -9.48 -0.47
C LEU A 44 -11.92 -10.30 0.66
N ASP A 45 -11.64 -9.66 1.79
CA ASP A 45 -11.04 -10.27 2.98
C ASP A 45 -12.07 -10.30 4.12
N GLU A 46 -12.68 -11.46 4.33
CA GLU A 46 -13.71 -11.65 5.37
C GLU A 46 -13.14 -11.62 6.79
N ASP A 47 -11.90 -12.07 6.98
CA ASP A 47 -11.26 -12.07 8.30
C ASP A 47 -10.93 -10.64 8.74
N PHE A 48 -10.48 -9.80 7.81
CA PHE A 48 -10.27 -8.37 8.06
C PHE A 48 -11.58 -7.63 8.38
N LEU A 49 -12.66 -7.92 7.64
CA LEU A 49 -13.98 -7.33 7.90
C LEU A 49 -14.52 -7.76 9.27
N ALA A 50 -14.43 -9.05 9.61
CA ALA A 50 -14.80 -9.54 10.92
C ALA A 50 -13.99 -8.85 12.03
N ALA A 51 -12.69 -8.62 11.82
CA ALA A 51 -11.86 -7.88 12.78
C ALA A 51 -12.34 -6.44 13.00
N LEU A 52 -12.78 -5.74 11.94
CA LEU A 52 -13.35 -4.39 12.07
C LEU A 52 -14.67 -4.37 12.84
N GLU A 53 -15.50 -5.42 12.69
CA GLU A 53 -16.78 -5.56 13.41
C GLU A 53 -16.62 -5.69 14.93
N PHE A 54 -15.46 -6.14 15.41
CA PHE A 54 -15.14 -6.11 16.85
C PHE A 54 -14.90 -4.70 17.40
N GLY A 55 -14.85 -3.67 16.54
CA GLY A 55 -14.77 -2.28 16.94
C GLY A 55 -13.34 -1.75 16.93
N ALA A 56 -12.79 -1.51 15.74
CA ALA A 56 -11.54 -0.78 15.59
C ALA A 56 -11.69 0.68 16.09
N PRO A 57 -10.76 1.19 16.92
CA PRO A 57 -10.81 2.57 17.37
C PRO A 57 -10.52 3.54 16.21
N PRO A 58 -10.91 4.83 16.31
CA PRO A 58 -10.44 5.84 15.37
C PRO A 58 -8.91 5.86 15.32
N MET A 59 -8.36 5.64 14.13
CA MET A 59 -6.92 5.46 13.94
C MET A 59 -6.48 6.00 12.59
N GLY A 60 -5.18 6.25 12.46
CA GLY A 60 -4.55 6.67 11.22
C GLY A 60 -3.30 5.83 10.97
N GLY A 61 -3.10 5.48 9.71
CA GLY A 61 -1.94 4.74 9.24
C GLY A 61 -1.05 5.61 8.35
N MET A 62 0.24 5.25 8.29
CA MET A 62 1.13 5.73 7.25
C MET A 62 2.10 4.62 6.81
N GLY A 63 2.44 4.64 5.52
CA GLY A 63 3.49 3.82 4.92
C GLY A 63 4.59 4.70 4.39
N LEU A 64 5.86 4.40 4.74
CA LEU A 64 7.05 5.12 4.26
C LEU A 64 7.89 4.18 3.39
N GLY A 65 8.18 4.61 2.16
CA GLY A 65 9.05 3.86 1.25
C GLY A 65 10.52 4.00 1.63
N MET A 66 11.09 3.02 2.35
CA MET A 66 12.47 3.07 2.83
C MET A 66 13.51 3.17 1.71
N ASP A 67 13.36 2.42 0.62
CA ASP A 67 14.27 2.53 -0.53
C ASP A 67 14.20 3.92 -1.17
N ARG A 68 12.99 4.46 -1.33
CA ARG A 68 12.80 5.82 -1.84
C ARG A 68 13.39 6.87 -0.90
N LEU A 69 13.33 6.66 0.42
CA LEU A 69 13.97 7.53 1.40
C LEU A 69 15.50 7.47 1.24
N MET A 70 16.07 6.27 1.12
CA MET A 70 17.51 6.09 0.91
C MET A 70 17.99 6.74 -0.38
N MET A 71 17.24 6.59 -1.48
CA MET A 71 17.54 7.27 -2.74
C MET A 71 17.52 8.80 -2.59
N LEU A 72 16.56 9.35 -1.84
CA LEU A 72 16.47 10.79 -1.57
C LEU A 72 17.68 11.29 -0.77
N LEU A 73 18.05 10.59 0.30
CA LEU A 73 19.11 11.00 1.21
C LEU A 73 20.51 10.84 0.61
N THR A 74 20.69 9.83 -0.25
CA THR A 74 22.01 9.48 -0.79
C THR A 74 22.23 9.99 -2.22
N GLY A 75 21.16 10.36 -2.94
CA GLY A 75 21.23 10.75 -4.35
C GLY A 75 21.47 9.57 -5.31
N HIS A 76 21.47 8.33 -4.83
CA HIS A 76 21.72 7.13 -5.62
C HIS A 76 20.43 6.50 -6.16
N GLY A 77 20.56 5.61 -7.15
CA GLY A 77 19.47 4.80 -7.68
C GLY A 77 19.12 3.62 -6.75
N ILE A 78 17.93 3.03 -6.93
CA ILE A 78 17.41 1.95 -6.07
C ILE A 78 18.34 0.71 -5.98
N ARG A 79 19.06 0.39 -7.07
CA ARG A 79 19.98 -0.76 -7.08
C ARG A 79 21.24 -0.51 -6.27
N GLU A 80 21.60 0.75 -6.07
CA GLU A 80 22.77 1.16 -5.29
C GLU A 80 22.43 1.30 -3.80
N THR A 81 21.14 1.38 -3.45
CA THR A 81 20.66 1.45 -2.06
C THR A 81 20.32 0.08 -1.46
N ILE A 82 20.29 -0.98 -2.27
CA ILE A 82 19.99 -2.36 -1.84
C ILE A 82 21.27 -3.19 -1.92
N LEU A 83 21.65 -3.87 -0.83
CA LEU A 83 22.92 -4.62 -0.74
C LEU A 83 23.03 -5.75 -1.79
N PHE A 84 21.92 -6.45 -2.06
CA PHE A 84 21.83 -7.52 -3.05
C PHE A 84 20.58 -7.29 -3.92
N PRO A 85 20.63 -6.41 -4.92
CA PRO A 85 19.45 -6.07 -5.71
C PRO A 85 19.05 -7.24 -6.62
N LEU A 86 17.77 -7.31 -6.98
CA LEU A 86 17.32 -8.24 -8.02
C LEU A 86 17.96 -7.88 -9.36
N LEU A 87 18.78 -8.79 -9.88
CA LEU A 87 19.43 -8.68 -11.19
C LEU A 87 18.83 -9.70 -12.15
N LYS A 88 18.88 -9.41 -13.45
CA LYS A 88 18.56 -10.40 -14.47
C LYS A 88 19.62 -11.51 -14.43
N PRO A 89 19.25 -12.79 -14.31
CA PRO A 89 20.21 -13.89 -14.38
C PRO A 89 20.98 -13.85 -15.70
N HIS A 90 22.28 -14.14 -15.66
CA HIS A 90 23.06 -14.45 -16.85
C HIS A 90 22.87 -15.95 -17.14
N ALA A 91 22.41 -16.28 -18.35
CA ALA A 91 22.32 -17.66 -18.83
C ALA A 91 23.72 -18.22 -19.16
#